data_AF-A0A9D3NVD1-F1
#
_entry.id   AF-A0A9D3NVD1-F1
#
_cell.length_a   1.000
_cell.length_b   1.000
_cell.length_c   1.000
_cell.angle_alpha   90.00
_cell.angle_beta   90.00
_cell.angle_gamma   90.00
#
_symmetry.space_group_name_H-M   'P 1'
#
loop_
_entity.id
_entity.type
_entity.pdbx_description
1 polymer ?
#
loop_
_entity_poly.entity_id
_entity_poly.type
_entity_poly.pdbx_seq_one_letter_code
_entity_poly.pdbx_strand_id
1 'polypeptide(L)'
;MCQGLESLPVSCLERVKELKARLGSFLLKQELNLMGLSNKSDKLRTEEALNWRASFQNLLAHKDGLCAFRAFLLSEHSEENIAFYLACEDYKNTKTSSKLCSKAKKIYEEFIDSDAPREVNLDHETKSITKENMEQPTVSCFDLAQSKIFSLMEKDSYPRFLKSTLYMELSRQAKP
;
A
#
# COMPACT_ATOMS: atom_id res chain seq x y z
N MET A 1 34.08 -3.56 -3.01
CA MET A 1 33.19 -3.59 -4.19
C MET A 1 31.80 -3.96 -3.69
N CYS A 2 30.82 -3.08 -3.91
CA CYS A 2 29.46 -3.21 -3.40
C CYS A 2 28.58 -3.93 -4.43
N GLN A 3 27.86 -4.96 -4.01
CA GLN A 3 26.69 -5.56 -4.67
C GLN A 3 25.67 -5.79 -3.52
N GLY A 4 24.37 -5.58 -3.61
CA GLY A 4 23.43 -5.16 -4.64
C GLY A 4 22.06 -5.28 -3.96
N LEU A 5 21.35 -4.17 -3.80
CA LEU A 5 19.99 -4.14 -3.24
C LEU A 5 19.02 -4.49 -4.38
N GLU A 6 18.68 -5.76 -4.54
CA GLU A 6 17.66 -6.21 -5.49
C GLU A 6 16.51 -6.93 -4.79
N SER A 7 15.30 -6.49 -5.16
CA SER A 7 14.00 -7.17 -5.08
C SER A 7 13.31 -7.33 -3.72
N LEU A 8 12.37 -6.43 -3.44
CA LEU A 8 11.16 -6.79 -2.70
C LEU A 8 10.39 -7.83 -3.54
N PRO A 9 9.94 -8.96 -2.97
CA PRO A 9 9.54 -10.09 -3.78
C PRO A 9 8.13 -9.90 -4.34
N VAL A 10 8.05 -10.01 -5.67
CA VAL A 10 6.84 -10.14 -6.50
C VAL A 10 5.96 -11.34 -6.07
N SER A 11 6.48 -12.24 -5.22
CA SER A 11 5.83 -13.47 -4.79
C SER A 11 4.63 -13.31 -3.83
N CYS A 12 4.44 -12.14 -3.21
CA CYS A 12 3.27 -11.91 -2.36
C CYS A 12 2.00 -11.68 -3.19
N LEU A 13 2.13 -11.11 -4.40
CA LEU A 13 0.97 -10.71 -5.20
C LEU A 13 0.38 -11.89 -6.00
N GLU A 14 1.24 -12.79 -6.50
CA GLU A 14 0.78 -13.97 -7.25
C GLU A 14 0.10 -15.00 -6.36
N ARG A 15 0.56 -15.18 -5.12
CA ARG A 15 -0.03 -16.14 -4.16
C ARG A 15 -1.44 -15.77 -3.71
N VAL A 16 -1.83 -14.49 -3.81
CA VAL A 16 -3.13 -14.02 -3.34
C VAL A 16 -4.21 -14.13 -4.42
N LYS A 17 -3.83 -14.17 -5.71
CA LYS A 17 -4.78 -14.39 -6.82
C LYS A 17 -5.40 -15.79 -6.82
N GLU A 18 -4.68 -16.79 -6.29
CA GLU A 18 -5.11 -18.21 -6.26
C GLU A 18 -6.12 -18.52 -5.14
N LEU A 19 -6.20 -17.69 -4.09
CA LEU A 19 -6.93 -18.03 -2.83
C LEU A 19 -8.36 -17.48 -2.75
N LYS A 20 -8.91 -16.94 -3.85
CA LYS A 20 -10.13 -16.11 -3.83
C LYS A 20 -11.44 -16.86 -4.09
N ALA A 21 -11.68 -18.01 -3.45
CA ALA A 21 -12.95 -18.72 -3.62
C ALA A 21 -13.48 -19.32 -2.32
N ARG A 22 -13.97 -18.42 -1.43
CA ARG A 22 -14.65 -18.72 -0.15
C ARG A 22 -13.73 -19.38 0.88
N LEU A 23 -13.84 -19.03 2.16
CA LEU A 23 -13.60 -19.85 3.36
C LEU A 23 -13.06 -19.01 4.54
N GLY A 24 -13.51 -19.39 5.74
CA GLY A 24 -13.42 -18.62 6.98
C GLY A 24 -12.04 -18.49 7.64
N SER A 25 -12.08 -18.05 8.90
CA SER A 25 -10.99 -17.64 9.81
C SER A 25 -9.72 -18.50 9.86
N PHE A 26 -9.76 -19.74 9.37
CA PHE A 26 -8.60 -20.63 9.32
C PHE A 26 -7.56 -20.23 8.24
N LEU A 27 -8.00 -19.74 7.08
CA LEU A 27 -7.08 -19.29 6.03
C LEU A 27 -6.46 -17.94 6.35
N LEU A 28 -7.19 -17.04 7.01
CA LEU A 28 -6.64 -15.77 7.50
C LEU A 28 -5.42 -16.02 8.40
N LYS A 29 -5.50 -17.02 9.29
CA LYS A 29 -4.37 -17.45 10.14
C LYS A 29 -3.21 -18.06 9.34
N GLN A 30 -3.48 -18.71 8.21
CA GLN A 30 -2.47 -19.27 7.30
C GLN A 30 -1.83 -18.19 6.42
N GLU A 31 -2.59 -17.21 5.94
CA GLU A 31 -2.13 -16.03 5.20
C GLU A 31 -1.28 -15.12 6.09
N LEU A 32 -1.69 -14.87 7.34
CA LEU A 32 -0.90 -14.16 8.34
C LEU A 32 0.42 -14.90 8.66
N ASN A 33 0.40 -16.24 8.68
CA ASN A 33 1.61 -17.06 8.83
C ASN A 33 2.54 -16.91 7.62
N LEU A 34 1.99 -16.98 6.40
CA LEU A 34 2.74 -16.84 5.16
C LEU A 34 3.31 -15.42 4.98
N MET A 35 2.62 -14.41 5.53
CA MET A 35 3.08 -13.01 5.61
C MET A 35 4.11 -12.77 6.75
N GLY A 36 4.52 -13.81 7.49
CA GLY A 36 5.54 -13.72 8.53
C GLY A 36 5.07 -13.06 9.83
N LEU A 37 3.76 -12.86 9.99
CA LEU A 37 3.17 -12.16 11.15
C LEU A 37 3.03 -13.07 12.38
N SER A 38 3.37 -14.37 12.29
CA SER A 38 3.02 -15.38 13.30
C SER A 38 4.02 -15.58 14.45
N ASN A 39 5.23 -15.00 14.43
CA ASN A 39 6.30 -15.38 15.39
C ASN A 39 6.70 -14.31 16.42
N LYS A 40 6.01 -13.18 16.51
CA LYS A 40 6.22 -12.18 17.58
C LYS A 40 5.28 -12.43 18.76
N SER A 41 5.80 -12.31 19.99
CA SER A 41 5.08 -12.51 21.25
C SER A 41 3.81 -11.64 21.33
N ASP A 42 2.74 -12.19 21.91
CA ASP A 42 1.38 -11.60 21.90
C ASP A 42 1.31 -10.17 22.47
N LYS A 43 2.22 -9.82 23.39
CA LYS A 43 2.29 -8.49 24.01
C LYS A 43 2.78 -7.40 23.04
N LEU A 44 3.75 -7.72 22.18
CA LEU A 44 4.29 -6.78 21.18
C LEU A 44 3.26 -6.48 20.08
N ARG A 45 2.44 -7.47 19.68
CA ARG A 45 1.36 -7.27 18.70
C ARG A 45 0.26 -6.34 19.17
N THR A 46 0.02 -6.31 20.48
CA THR A 46 -1.04 -5.50 21.09
C THR A 46 -0.72 -4.01 21.01
N GLU A 47 0.50 -3.62 21.40
CA GLU A 47 0.94 -2.22 21.33
C GLU A 47 1.11 -1.75 19.88
N GLU A 48 1.63 -2.62 19.00
CA GLU A 48 1.75 -2.34 17.57
C GLU A 48 0.37 -2.12 16.92
N ALA A 49 -0.64 -2.96 17.21
CA ALA A 49 -1.99 -2.80 16.68
C ALA A 49 -2.70 -1.52 17.19
N LEU A 50 -2.45 -1.12 18.44
CA LEU A 50 -2.93 0.16 18.98
C LEU A 50 -2.24 1.34 18.29
N ASN A 51 -0.95 1.24 18.00
CA ASN A 51 -0.21 2.26 17.28
C ASN A 51 -0.74 2.45 15.85
N TRP A 52 -1.16 1.37 15.18
CA TRP A 52 -1.77 1.46 13.84
C TRP A 52 -3.09 2.21 13.84
N ARG A 53 -3.84 2.21 14.95
CA ARG A 53 -5.09 2.96 15.10
C ARG A 53 -4.87 4.45 15.36
N ALA A 54 -3.71 4.81 15.90
CA ALA A 54 -3.41 6.19 16.30
C ALA A 54 -3.36 7.14 15.09
N SER A 55 -2.83 6.69 13.95
CA SER A 55 -2.86 7.44 12.70
C SER A 55 -2.66 6.53 11.50
N PHE A 56 -3.17 6.95 10.33
CA PHE A 56 -2.93 6.21 9.09
C PHE A 56 -1.44 6.19 8.72
N GLN A 57 -0.70 7.26 9.04
CA GLN A 57 0.75 7.31 8.87
C GLN A 57 1.46 6.22 9.69
N ASN A 58 1.05 6.00 10.94
CA ASN A 58 1.64 4.96 11.80
C ASN A 58 1.38 3.57 11.25
N LEU A 59 0.18 3.33 10.69
CA LEU A 59 -0.15 2.09 10.00
C LEU A 59 0.80 1.84 8.81
N LEU A 60 1.00 2.85 7.95
CA LEU A 60 1.83 2.71 6.74
C LEU A 60 3.34 2.63 7.06
N ALA A 61 3.80 3.29 8.12
CA ALA A 61 5.19 3.24 8.56
C ALA A 61 5.57 1.88 9.18
N HIS A 62 4.60 1.14 9.73
CA HIS A 62 4.84 -0.16 10.32
C HIS A 62 4.75 -1.27 9.27
N LYS A 63 5.82 -2.07 9.11
CA LYS A 63 5.87 -3.16 8.11
C LYS A 63 4.67 -4.10 8.17
N ASP A 64 4.32 -4.53 9.38
CA ASP A 64 3.23 -5.48 9.59
C ASP A 64 1.86 -4.82 9.38
N GLY A 65 1.75 -3.53 9.70
CA GLY A 65 0.55 -2.73 9.48
C GLY A 65 0.27 -2.52 8.00
N LEU A 66 1.31 -2.12 7.26
CA LEU A 66 1.26 -2.00 5.81
C LEU A 66 0.90 -3.33 5.14
N CYS A 67 1.45 -4.45 5.62
CA CYS A 67 1.13 -5.77 5.08
C CYS A 67 -0.36 -6.13 5.29
N ALA A 68 -0.87 -5.94 6.51
CA ALA A 68 -2.28 -6.16 6.82
C ALA A 68 -3.19 -5.24 6.01
N PHE A 69 -2.83 -3.96 5.86
CA PHE A 69 -3.61 -3.00 5.08
C PHE A 69 -3.65 -3.35 3.60
N ARG A 70 -2.53 -3.79 3.00
CA ARG A 70 -2.51 -4.28 1.61
C ARG A 70 -3.42 -5.49 1.41
N ALA A 71 -3.41 -6.44 2.34
CA ALA A 71 -4.28 -7.61 2.29
C ALA A 71 -5.77 -7.20 2.35
N PHE A 72 -6.09 -6.25 3.23
CA PHE A 72 -7.42 -5.67 3.32
C PHE A 72 -7.86 -4.99 2.01
N LEU A 73 -7.04 -4.10 1.44
CA LEU A 73 -7.38 -3.41 0.18
C LEU A 73 -7.58 -4.39 -0.98
N LEU A 74 -6.79 -5.46 -1.04
CA LEU A 74 -6.95 -6.51 -2.05
C LEU A 74 -8.25 -7.32 -1.89
N SER A 75 -8.71 -7.50 -0.64
CA SER A 75 -10.02 -8.11 -0.39
C SER A 75 -11.18 -7.23 -0.87
N GLU A 76 -10.97 -5.92 -0.91
CA GLU A 76 -11.96 -4.92 -1.32
C GLU A 76 -11.70 -4.35 -2.73
N HIS A 77 -10.75 -4.91 -3.47
CA HIS A 77 -10.40 -4.49 -4.83
C HIS A 77 -10.04 -2.98 -4.93
N SER A 78 -9.24 -2.50 -3.99
CA SER A 78 -8.76 -1.10 -3.94
C SER A 78 -7.24 -1.00 -3.71
N GLU A 79 -6.50 -2.06 -4.05
CA GLU A 79 -5.05 -2.16 -3.84
C GLU A 79 -4.20 -1.24 -4.74
N GLU A 80 -4.77 -0.72 -5.83
CA GLU A 80 -4.14 0.28 -6.68
C GLU A 80 -3.77 1.55 -5.91
N ASN A 81 -4.60 1.95 -4.93
CA ASN A 81 -4.37 3.16 -4.14
C ASN A 81 -3.06 3.09 -3.33
N ILE A 82 -2.84 1.98 -2.61
CA ILE A 82 -1.62 1.80 -1.82
C ILE A 82 -0.41 1.53 -2.71
N ALA A 83 -0.60 0.84 -3.84
CA ALA A 83 0.48 0.60 -4.78
C ALA A 83 0.98 1.91 -5.41
N PHE A 84 0.07 2.78 -5.85
CA PHE A 84 0.40 4.12 -6.33
C PHE A 84 1.11 4.95 -5.27
N TYR A 85 0.56 5.00 -4.04
CA TYR A 85 1.17 5.75 -2.95
C TYR A 85 2.63 5.34 -2.71
N LEU A 86 2.92 4.04 -2.70
CA LEU A 86 4.26 3.52 -2.47
C LEU A 86 5.18 3.71 -3.68
N ALA A 87 4.65 3.64 -4.90
CA ALA A 87 5.39 3.99 -6.10
C ALA A 87 5.85 5.47 -6.05
N CYS A 88 5.00 6.36 -5.54
CA CYS A 88 5.36 7.77 -5.30
C CYS A 88 6.40 7.94 -4.19
N GLU A 89 6.35 7.16 -3.10
CA GLU A 89 7.40 7.16 -2.07
C GLU A 89 8.76 6.72 -2.65
N ASP A 90 8.80 5.64 -3.43
CA ASP A 90 10.01 5.19 -4.12
C ASP A 90 10.49 6.19 -5.19
N TYR A 91 9.56 6.85 -5.88
CA TYR A 91 9.84 7.89 -6.86
C TYR A 91 10.59 9.07 -6.25
N LYS A 92 10.10 9.61 -5.13
CA LYS A 92 10.71 10.75 -4.42
C LYS A 92 12.15 10.48 -3.97
N ASN A 93 12.49 9.21 -3.73
CA ASN A 93 13.85 8.79 -3.34
C ASN A 93 14.81 8.59 -4.54
N THR A 94 14.39 8.92 -5.76
CA THR A 94 15.19 8.71 -6.98
C THR A 94 16.27 9.77 -7.15
N LYS A 95 17.54 9.36 -7.20
CA LYS A 95 18.70 10.26 -7.17
C LYS A 95 19.11 10.86 -8.52
N THR A 96 18.74 10.23 -9.63
CA THR A 96 19.24 10.60 -10.97
C THR A 96 18.08 10.99 -11.88
N SER A 97 18.22 12.11 -12.60
CA SER A 97 17.20 12.62 -13.53
C SER A 97 16.73 11.58 -14.56
N SER A 98 17.63 10.81 -15.18
CA SER A 98 17.25 9.76 -16.16
C SER A 98 16.35 8.67 -15.57
N LYS A 99 16.67 8.16 -14.37
CA LYS A 99 15.80 7.19 -13.66
C LYS A 99 14.50 7.83 -13.21
N LEU A 100 14.53 9.11 -12.83
CA LEU A 100 13.36 9.86 -12.40
C LEU A 100 12.36 9.97 -13.56
N CYS A 101 12.77 10.43 -14.74
CA CYS A 101 11.88 10.48 -15.92
C CYS A 101 11.33 9.10 -16.29
N SER A 102 12.18 8.06 -16.24
CA SER A 102 11.76 6.69 -16.56
C SER A 102 10.73 6.14 -15.56
N LYS A 103 10.89 6.42 -14.26
CA LYS A 103 9.92 6.03 -13.23
C LYS A 103 8.64 6.86 -13.32
N ALA A 104 8.75 8.16 -13.59
CA ALA A 104 7.58 9.03 -13.76
C ALA A 104 6.68 8.48 -14.86
N LYS A 105 7.26 8.14 -16.02
CA LYS A 105 6.52 7.55 -17.13
C LYS A 105 5.80 6.26 -16.72
N LYS A 106 6.49 5.34 -16.05
CA LYS A 106 5.88 4.09 -15.56
C LYS A 106 4.73 4.32 -14.59
N ILE A 107 4.90 5.23 -13.63
CA ILE A 107 3.85 5.56 -12.65
C ILE A 107 2.63 6.16 -13.35
N TYR A 108 2.87 7.06 -14.30
CA TYR A 108 1.79 7.69 -15.06
C TYR A 108 0.99 6.66 -15.87
N GLU A 109 1.67 5.80 -16.63
CA GLU A 109 1.05 4.76 -17.47
C GLU A 109 0.35 3.66 -16.64
N GLU A 110 0.83 3.36 -15.43
CA GLU A 110 0.23 2.32 -14.58
C GLU A 110 -0.97 2.83 -13.76
N PHE A 111 -0.96 4.09 -13.33
CA PHE A 111 -1.92 4.59 -12.32
C PHE A 111 -2.68 5.87 -12.68
N ILE A 112 -2.19 6.73 -13.60
CA ILE A 112 -2.77 8.08 -13.80
C ILE A 112 -3.47 8.23 -15.15
N ASP A 113 -2.94 7.61 -16.20
CA ASP A 113 -3.54 7.64 -17.54
C ASP A 113 -4.99 7.15 -17.48
N SER A 114 -5.87 7.73 -18.32
CA SER A 114 -7.28 7.35 -18.39
C SER A 114 -7.48 5.90 -18.81
N ASP A 115 -6.51 5.32 -19.52
CA ASP A 115 -6.51 3.92 -19.93
C ASP A 115 -5.58 3.05 -19.06
N ALA A 116 -5.14 3.58 -17.91
CA ALA A 116 -4.20 2.88 -17.04
C ALA A 116 -4.83 1.59 -16.46
N PRO A 117 -4.11 0.46 -16.47
CA PRO A 117 -4.64 -0.82 -16.00
C PRO A 117 -4.98 -0.84 -14.51
N ARG A 118 -4.43 0.10 -13.73
CA ARG A 118 -4.63 0.25 -12.29
C ARG A 118 -4.89 1.72 -11.95
N GLU A 119 -5.69 2.38 -12.79
CA GLU A 119 -6.05 3.79 -12.65
C GLU A 119 -6.56 4.11 -11.23
N VAL A 120 -5.96 5.12 -10.58
CA VAL A 120 -6.40 5.59 -9.27
C VAL A 120 -7.50 6.65 -9.40
N ASN A 121 -8.42 6.68 -8.43
CA ASN A 121 -9.55 7.61 -8.46
C ASN A 121 -9.11 9.05 -8.12
N LEU A 122 -8.86 9.84 -9.17
CA LEU A 122 -8.46 11.26 -9.08
C LEU A 122 -9.44 12.16 -9.84
N ASP A 123 -9.66 13.36 -9.32
CA ASP A 123 -10.41 14.41 -10.01
C ASP A 123 -9.67 14.91 -11.28
N HIS A 124 -10.44 15.46 -12.23
CA HIS A 124 -9.91 15.91 -13.53
C HIS A 124 -8.80 16.96 -13.38
N GLU A 125 -8.94 17.87 -12.42
CA GLU A 125 -7.95 18.90 -12.13
C GLU A 125 -6.61 18.27 -11.72
N THR A 126 -6.63 17.32 -10.80
CA THR A 126 -5.43 16.62 -10.32
C THR A 126 -4.75 15.84 -11.45
N LYS A 127 -5.53 15.16 -12.30
CA LYS A 127 -4.97 14.46 -13.48
C LYS A 127 -4.35 15.44 -14.48
N SER A 128 -4.99 16.58 -14.71
CA SER A 128 -4.49 17.63 -15.61
C SER A 128 -3.16 18.21 -15.13
N ILE A 129 -3.07 18.57 -13.85
CA ILE A 129 -1.84 19.06 -13.21
C ILE A 129 -0.73 18.00 -13.28
N THR A 130 -1.07 16.74 -12.99
CA THR A 130 -0.09 15.64 -13.07
C THR A 130 0.42 15.47 -14.49
N LYS A 131 -0.44 15.59 -15.50
CA LYS A 131 -0.06 15.53 -16.92
C LYS A 131 0.87 16.67 -17.33
N GLU A 132 0.64 17.89 -16.85
CA GLU A 132 1.54 19.03 -17.09
C GLU A 132 2.92 18.80 -16.45
N ASN A 133 2.95 18.30 -15.21
CA ASN A 133 4.20 17.96 -14.53
C ASN A 133 5.03 16.90 -15.28
N MET A 134 4.39 16.05 -16.09
CA MET A 134 5.05 15.01 -16.87
C MET A 134 5.86 15.56 -18.06
N GLU A 135 5.66 16.81 -18.48
CA GLU A 135 6.48 17.45 -19.51
C GLU A 135 7.93 17.63 -19.04
N GLN A 136 8.11 17.96 -17.77
CA GLN A 136 9.42 18.05 -17.11
C GLN A 136 9.34 17.43 -15.70
N PRO A 137 9.42 16.09 -15.59
CA PRO A 137 9.26 15.43 -14.30
C PRO A 137 10.29 15.88 -13.27
N THR A 138 9.80 16.30 -12.11
CA THR A 138 10.59 16.62 -10.91
C THR A 138 10.24 15.65 -9.79
N VAL A 139 10.95 15.71 -8.66
CA VAL A 139 10.63 14.87 -7.49
C VAL A 139 9.20 15.09 -6.95
N SER A 140 8.62 16.27 -7.20
CA SER A 140 7.26 16.64 -6.77
C SER A 140 6.17 16.36 -7.81
N CYS A 141 6.50 15.69 -8.92
CA CYS A 141 5.60 15.45 -10.06
C CYS A 141 4.24 14.86 -9.64
N PHE A 142 4.21 14.03 -8.60
CA PHE A 142 3.02 13.32 -8.13
C PHE A 142 2.50 13.80 -6.76
N ASP A 143 3.03 14.88 -6.18
CA ASP A 143 2.71 15.24 -4.78
C ASP A 143 1.22 15.48 -4.55
N LEU A 144 0.56 16.20 -5.46
CA LEU A 144 -0.88 16.45 -5.38
C LEU A 144 -1.69 15.15 -5.51
N ALA A 145 -1.41 14.35 -6.52
CA ALA A 145 -2.06 13.06 -6.76
C ALA A 145 -1.86 12.10 -5.57
N GLN A 146 -0.63 11.99 -5.08
CA GLN A 146 -0.29 11.16 -3.92
C GLN A 146 -1.06 11.60 -2.67
N SER A 147 -1.15 12.92 -2.41
CA SER A 147 -1.90 13.48 -1.28
C SER A 147 -3.40 13.17 -1.36
N LYS A 148 -3.99 13.26 -2.56
CA LYS A 148 -5.40 12.91 -2.82
C LYS A 148 -5.67 11.43 -2.53
N ILE A 149 -4.83 10.53 -3.04
CA ILE A 149 -4.98 9.08 -2.80
C ILE A 149 -4.71 8.69 -1.36
N PHE A 150 -3.73 9.31 -0.70
CA PHE A 150 -3.52 9.14 0.74
C PHE A 150 -4.78 9.53 1.52
N SER A 151 -5.35 10.70 1.24
CA SER A 151 -6.57 11.20 1.89
C SER A 151 -7.79 10.30 1.61
N LEU A 152 -7.89 9.73 0.40
CA LEU A 152 -8.94 8.79 0.03
C LEU A 152 -8.86 7.53 0.90
N MET A 153 -7.67 6.90 0.97
CA MET A 153 -7.47 5.72 1.81
C MET A 153 -7.68 6.04 3.30
N GLU A 154 -7.20 7.19 3.78
CA GLU A 154 -7.33 7.61 5.17
C GLU A 154 -8.79 7.81 5.60
N LYS A 155 -9.62 8.36 4.71
CA LYS A 155 -11.02 8.69 5.02
C LYS A 155 -11.99 7.55 4.77
N ASP A 156 -11.66 6.62 3.88
CA ASP A 156 -12.56 5.54 3.48
C ASP A 156 -12.05 4.16 3.92
N SER A 157 -10.98 3.67 3.31
CA SER A 157 -10.51 2.29 3.52
C SER A 157 -9.92 2.07 4.91
N TYR A 158 -9.20 3.05 5.48
CA TYR A 158 -8.55 2.93 6.78
C TYR A 158 -9.55 2.77 7.95
N PRO A 159 -10.64 3.56 8.06
CA PRO A 159 -11.67 3.33 9.07
C PRO A 159 -12.36 1.97 8.94
N ARG A 160 -12.51 1.46 7.71
CA ARG A 160 -13.06 0.12 7.44
C ARG A 160 -12.07 -0.98 7.82
N PHE A 161 -10.79 -0.81 7.52
CA PHE A 161 -9.71 -1.69 7.97
C PHE A 161 -9.70 -1.85 9.49
N LEU A 162 -9.77 -0.75 10.24
CA LEU A 162 -9.79 -0.77 11.71
C LEU A 162 -11.03 -1.45 12.34
N LYS A 163 -12.07 -1.70 11.53
CA LYS A 163 -13.28 -2.45 11.91
C LYS A 163 -13.31 -3.86 11.33
N SER A 164 -12.38 -4.20 10.44
CA SER A 164 -12.33 -5.48 9.76
C SER A 164 -12.01 -6.61 10.74
N THR A 165 -12.48 -7.83 10.42
CA THR A 165 -12.11 -9.03 11.17
C THR A 165 -10.60 -9.24 11.17
N LEU A 166 -9.91 -8.89 10.09
CA LEU A 166 -8.45 -8.96 9.98
C LEU A 166 -7.74 -8.13 11.05
N TYR A 167 -8.10 -6.85 11.18
CA TYR A 167 -7.53 -6.00 12.23
C TYR A 167 -7.96 -6.47 13.62
N MET A 168 -9.24 -6.83 13.78
CA MET A 168 -9.76 -7.28 15.08
C MET A 168 -9.12 -8.58 15.56
N GLU A 169 -8.78 -9.52 14.67
CA GLU A 169 -8.06 -10.74 15.05
C GLU A 169 -6.63 -10.46 15.47
N LEU A 170 -5.93 -9.57 14.76
CA LEU A 170 -4.60 -9.08 15.13
C LEU A 170 -4.64 -8.33 16.48
N SER A 171 -5.71 -7.60 16.75
CA SER A 171 -5.90 -6.86 18.00
C SER A 171 -6.59 -7.67 19.12
N ARG A 172 -7.14 -8.87 18.87
CA ARG A 172 -7.86 -9.70 19.87
C ARG A 172 -7.00 -10.80 20.47
N GLN A 173 -5.90 -11.17 19.82
CA GLN A 173 -4.77 -11.83 20.52
C GLN A 173 -4.19 -10.96 21.67
N ALA A 174 -4.70 -9.73 21.82
CA ALA A 174 -4.45 -8.81 22.92
C ALA A 174 -5.33 -8.96 24.18
N LYS A 175 -6.26 -9.91 24.24
CA LYS A 175 -7.00 -10.16 25.50
C LYS A 175 -6.28 -11.23 26.32
N PRO A 176 -5.99 -10.97 27.61
CA PRO A 176 -5.27 -11.87 28.49
C PRO A 176 -5.97 -13.22 28.69
#